data_AF-A0A328WBS0-F1
#
_entry.id   AF-A0A328WBS0-F1
#
_cell.length_a   1.000
_cell.length_b   1.000
_cell.length_c   1.000
_cell.angle_alpha   90.00
_cell.angle_beta   90.00
_cell.angle_gamma   90.00
#
_symmetry.space_group_name_H-M   'P 1'
#
loop_
_entity.id
_entity.type
_entity.pdbx_description
1 polymer ?
#
loop_
_entity_poly.entity_id
_entity_poly.type
_entity_poly.pdbx_seq_one_letter_code
_entity_poly.pdbx_strand_id
1 'polypeptide(L)'
;MLVVNTLRRLDRVSEAYYGQQGDKIAIKTRERVHWVCSKVEGKSVLNVGCSQGITEIILAKEGKQAVGIDIEEQLITYANSVLENESDTVKLNVKYHACSVFDFECNHNFDTLILSEIMQHFTTTDFLLKKVKNLLKDSGTIVITVPFGISSSDDNKKTYYLMKLLREVEPYFEVQQIEFLSDWVGLVGRKLSDGHERRVDLSRELIREVEETFSGIEQRLVNDITSMKLMINDMELKLTNQQEMFKNLQKDYENLKSENQKLKKENDFIQSKLTSSNEEELAMDQKKIEELEKAVQSKNEEIIERLDSEEETLKKFRDSIFQYNQLEAKYANISKKYNLLSNAKLGRLTLKYWKYKKRIPKDF
;
A
#
# COMPACT_ATOMS: atom_id res chain seq x y z
N MET A 1 19.57 25.91 -10.39
CA MET A 1 19.22 24.67 -11.11
C MET A 1 19.13 23.58 -10.07
N LEU A 2 17.93 23.38 -9.49
CA LEU A 2 17.71 22.34 -8.49
C LEU A 2 17.70 21.01 -9.22
N VAL A 3 18.74 20.20 -9.01
CA VAL A 3 18.74 18.78 -9.38
C VAL A 3 17.70 18.14 -8.47
N VAL A 4 16.48 17.98 -9.00
CA VAL A 4 15.49 17.09 -8.40
C VAL A 4 16.08 15.70 -8.55
N ASN A 5 16.71 15.23 -7.48
CA ASN A 5 17.15 13.85 -7.36
C ASN A 5 15.86 13.03 -7.25
N THR A 6 15.34 12.56 -8.39
CA THR A 6 14.17 11.69 -8.44
C THR A 6 14.55 10.40 -7.74
N LEU A 7 14.27 10.31 -6.44
CA LEU A 7 14.35 9.09 -5.66
C LEU A 7 13.45 8.07 -6.36
N ARG A 8 14.07 7.19 -7.14
CA ARG A 8 13.40 6.07 -7.79
C ARG A 8 12.69 5.28 -6.70
N ARG A 9 11.38 5.12 -6.82
CA ARG A 9 10.59 4.41 -5.81
C ARG A 9 10.97 2.94 -5.89
N LEU A 10 11.67 2.45 -4.87
CA LEU A 10 12.09 1.05 -4.79
C LEU A 10 10.88 0.12 -5.00
N ASP A 11 11.08 -0.90 -5.83
CA ASP A 11 10.07 -1.93 -6.06
C ASP A 11 9.94 -2.82 -4.82
N ARG A 12 8.73 -2.88 -4.26
CA ARG A 12 8.43 -3.45 -2.94
C ARG A 12 7.44 -4.61 -3.05
N VAL A 13 7.76 -5.57 -3.92
CA VAL A 13 6.87 -6.69 -4.26
C VAL A 13 6.53 -7.55 -3.03
N SER A 14 7.48 -7.83 -2.14
CA SER A 14 7.21 -8.62 -0.93
C SER A 14 6.28 -7.87 0.03
N GLU A 15 6.48 -6.57 0.24
CA GLU A 15 5.58 -5.75 1.07
C GLU A 15 4.16 -5.71 0.49
N ALA A 16 4.04 -5.53 -0.83
CA ALA A 16 2.76 -5.60 -1.53
C ALA A 16 2.11 -6.98 -1.34
N TYR A 17 2.86 -8.06 -1.55
CA TYR A 17 2.41 -9.44 -1.37
C TYR A 17 1.88 -9.70 0.06
N TYR A 18 2.51 -9.14 1.08
CA TYR A 18 2.09 -9.29 2.49
C TYR A 18 0.97 -8.34 2.92
N GLY A 19 0.50 -7.43 2.06
CA GLY A 19 -0.62 -6.53 2.35
C GLY A 19 -0.25 -5.18 2.95
N GLN A 20 1.04 -4.85 3.02
CA GLN A 20 1.49 -3.58 3.60
C GLN A 20 1.11 -2.36 2.74
N GLN A 21 0.74 -2.59 1.48
CA GLN A 21 0.26 -1.56 0.54
C GLN A 21 -1.26 -1.58 0.34
N GLY A 22 -1.98 -2.37 1.14
CA GLY A 22 -3.44 -2.50 1.08
C GLY A 22 -3.92 -3.74 0.33
N ASP A 23 -5.14 -4.18 0.67
CA ASP A 23 -5.66 -5.50 0.28
C ASP A 23 -5.80 -5.70 -1.23
N LYS A 24 -6.27 -4.67 -1.96
CA LYS A 24 -6.44 -4.77 -3.42
C LYS A 24 -5.12 -4.99 -4.14
N ILE A 25 -4.06 -4.29 -3.71
CA ILE A 25 -2.72 -4.44 -4.28
C ILE A 25 -2.18 -5.83 -3.93
N ALA A 26 -2.36 -6.28 -2.68
CA ALA A 26 -1.90 -7.58 -2.23
C ALA A 26 -2.50 -8.75 -3.00
N ILE A 27 -3.81 -8.70 -3.29
CA ILE A 27 -4.50 -9.74 -4.07
C ILE A 27 -3.89 -9.84 -5.48
N LYS A 28 -3.73 -8.71 -6.17
CA LYS A 28 -3.16 -8.66 -7.52
C LYS A 28 -1.69 -9.12 -7.53
N THR A 29 -0.90 -8.68 -6.56
CA THR A 29 0.51 -9.10 -6.44
C THR A 29 0.61 -10.60 -6.19
N ARG A 30 -0.23 -11.17 -5.31
CA ARG A 30 -0.27 -12.63 -5.07
C ARG A 30 -0.67 -13.38 -6.33
N GLU A 31 -1.74 -12.96 -6.99
CA GLU A 31 -2.21 -13.57 -8.24
C GLU A 31 -1.07 -13.65 -9.26
N ARG A 32 -0.36 -12.54 -9.49
CA ARG A 32 0.78 -12.50 -10.41
C ARG A 32 1.96 -13.38 -9.96
N VAL A 33 2.40 -13.25 -8.71
CA VAL A 33 3.56 -14.02 -8.18
C VAL A 33 3.27 -15.53 -8.25
N HIS A 34 2.08 -15.96 -7.84
CA HIS A 34 1.69 -17.38 -7.91
C HIS A 34 1.51 -17.86 -9.34
N TRP A 35 0.97 -17.02 -10.23
CA TRP A 35 0.91 -17.34 -11.65
C TRP A 35 2.31 -17.57 -12.22
N VAL A 36 3.26 -16.66 -11.97
CA VAL A 36 4.66 -16.82 -12.40
C VAL A 36 5.25 -18.13 -11.89
N CYS A 37 5.10 -18.43 -10.60
CA CYS A 37 5.61 -19.67 -10.01
C CYS A 37 5.00 -20.91 -10.67
N SER A 38 3.69 -20.89 -10.96
CA SER A 38 2.98 -22.01 -11.58
C SER A 38 3.45 -22.34 -13.00
N LYS A 39 4.10 -21.41 -13.70
CA LYS A 39 4.63 -21.61 -15.06
C LYS A 39 6.10 -22.05 -15.06
N VAL A 40 6.73 -22.21 -13.90
CA VAL A 40 8.15 -22.60 -13.81
C VAL A 40 8.34 -24.09 -14.08
N GLU A 41 9.10 -24.38 -15.13
CA GLU A 41 9.48 -25.72 -15.53
C GLU A 41 10.93 -26.07 -15.12
N GLY A 42 11.20 -27.37 -14.94
CA GLY A 42 12.53 -27.84 -14.55
C GLY A 42 12.94 -27.48 -13.12
N LYS A 43 14.25 -27.56 -12.84
CA LYS A 43 14.81 -27.40 -11.49
C LYS A 43 15.56 -26.08 -11.31
N SER A 44 16.33 -25.63 -12.31
CA SER A 44 17.12 -24.40 -12.21
C SER A 44 16.39 -23.20 -12.79
N VAL A 45 16.25 -22.15 -11.99
CA VAL A 45 15.48 -20.95 -12.32
C VAL A 45 16.34 -19.71 -12.11
N LEU A 46 16.30 -18.77 -13.06
CA LEU A 46 16.85 -17.43 -12.90
C LEU A 46 15.71 -16.41 -13.00
N ASN A 47 15.57 -15.55 -11.99
CA ASN A 47 14.65 -14.42 -12.01
C ASN A 47 15.45 -13.12 -12.12
N VAL A 48 15.23 -12.38 -13.20
CA VAL A 48 15.85 -11.08 -13.43
C VAL A 48 14.91 -10.00 -12.88
N GLY A 49 15.43 -9.11 -12.04
CA GLY A 49 14.62 -8.15 -11.30
C GLY A 49 13.82 -8.80 -10.18
N CYS A 50 14.50 -9.55 -9.31
CA CYS A 50 13.82 -10.32 -8.27
C CYS A 50 13.23 -9.45 -7.15
N SER A 51 13.50 -8.13 -7.12
CA SER A 51 13.05 -7.22 -6.07
C SER A 51 13.40 -7.79 -4.68
N GLN A 52 12.43 -7.86 -3.78
CA GLN A 52 12.54 -8.33 -2.40
C GLN A 52 12.52 -9.86 -2.25
N GLY A 53 12.63 -10.62 -3.35
CA GLY A 53 12.97 -12.05 -3.33
C GLY A 53 11.83 -13.05 -3.08
N ILE A 54 10.57 -12.61 -3.00
CA ILE A 54 9.45 -13.50 -2.62
C ILE A 54 9.27 -14.69 -3.58
N THR A 55 9.47 -14.47 -4.88
CA THR A 55 9.31 -15.51 -5.92
C THR A 55 10.30 -16.66 -5.70
N GLU A 56 11.56 -16.35 -5.40
CA GLU A 56 12.60 -17.35 -5.19
C GLU A 56 12.34 -18.17 -3.94
N ILE A 57 11.84 -17.55 -2.87
CA ILE A 57 11.45 -18.25 -1.63
C ILE A 57 10.32 -19.24 -1.90
N ILE A 58 9.29 -18.83 -2.66
CA ILE A 58 8.16 -19.71 -3.01
C ILE A 58 8.66 -20.88 -3.85
N LEU A 59 9.45 -20.62 -4.90
CA LEU A 59 10.01 -21.66 -5.77
C LEU A 59 10.92 -22.63 -5.01
N ALA A 60 11.74 -22.14 -4.08
CA ALA A 60 12.60 -22.99 -3.27
C ALA A 60 11.81 -23.88 -2.29
N LYS A 61 10.68 -23.39 -1.75
CA LYS A 61 9.73 -24.22 -0.98
C LYS A 61 9.09 -25.32 -1.82
N GLU A 62 8.98 -25.11 -3.14
CA GLU A 62 8.54 -26.10 -4.11
C GLU A 62 9.68 -27.00 -4.64
N GLY A 63 10.89 -26.88 -4.07
CA GLY A 63 12.04 -27.73 -4.39
C GLY A 63 12.83 -27.29 -5.62
N LYS A 64 12.59 -26.09 -6.15
CA LYS A 64 13.36 -25.48 -7.24
C LYS A 64 14.65 -24.87 -6.71
N GLN A 65 15.64 -24.72 -7.58
CA GLN A 65 16.87 -23.97 -7.33
C GLN A 65 16.73 -22.60 -8.00
N ALA A 66 16.48 -21.58 -7.20
CA ALA A 66 16.14 -20.24 -7.68
C ALA A 66 17.29 -19.26 -7.45
N VAL A 67 17.72 -18.60 -8.53
CA VAL A 67 18.68 -17.50 -8.48
C VAL A 67 17.91 -16.21 -8.79
N GLY A 68 17.92 -15.25 -7.87
CA GLY A 68 17.36 -13.92 -8.07
C GLY A 68 18.47 -12.90 -8.31
N ILE A 69 18.33 -12.05 -9.32
CA ILE A 69 19.24 -10.93 -9.53
C ILE A 69 18.47 -9.61 -9.57
N ASP A 70 19.04 -8.57 -8.99
CA ASP A 70 18.50 -7.21 -9.04
C ASP A 70 19.63 -6.19 -9.05
N ILE A 71 19.43 -5.02 -9.64
CA ILE A 71 20.44 -3.95 -9.69
C ILE A 71 20.49 -3.16 -8.37
N GLU A 72 19.39 -3.16 -7.61
CA GLU A 72 19.28 -2.39 -6.37
C GLU A 72 19.78 -3.24 -5.17
N GLU A 73 21.00 -2.96 -4.71
CA GLU A 73 21.65 -3.70 -3.60
C GLU A 73 20.79 -3.73 -2.31
N GLN A 74 20.01 -2.67 -2.06
CA GLN A 74 19.11 -2.60 -0.91
C GLN A 74 18.00 -3.67 -0.95
N LEU A 75 17.48 -3.98 -2.14
CA LEU A 75 16.46 -5.02 -2.32
C LEU A 75 17.05 -6.42 -2.09
N ILE A 76 18.28 -6.64 -2.56
CA ILE A 76 19.01 -7.90 -2.34
C ILE A 76 19.38 -8.08 -0.87
N THR A 77 19.77 -7.01 -0.18
CA THR A 77 20.02 -7.04 1.27
C THR A 77 18.76 -7.44 2.02
N TYR A 78 17.61 -6.84 1.67
CA TYR A 78 16.31 -7.22 2.22
C TYR A 78 15.99 -8.70 1.95
N ALA A 79 16.12 -9.15 0.70
CA ALA A 79 15.82 -10.52 0.29
C ALA A 79 16.65 -11.56 1.07
N ASN A 80 17.95 -11.30 1.25
CA ASN A 80 18.82 -12.14 2.08
C ASN A 80 18.40 -12.15 3.55
N SER A 81 18.03 -11.00 4.13
CA SER A 81 17.54 -10.96 5.52
C SER A 81 16.25 -11.76 5.74
N VAL A 82 15.36 -11.81 4.73
CA VAL A 82 14.15 -12.63 4.78
C VAL A 82 14.53 -14.11 4.67
N LEU A 83 15.44 -14.45 3.76
CA LEU A 83 15.93 -15.81 3.56
C LEU A 83 16.62 -16.39 4.81
N GLU A 84 17.28 -15.57 5.63
CA GLU A 84 17.87 -15.99 6.91
C GLU A 84 16.84 -16.58 7.89
N ASN A 85 15.57 -16.17 7.78
CA ASN A 85 14.47 -16.65 8.62
C ASN A 85 13.76 -17.89 8.05
N GLU A 86 14.16 -18.37 6.86
CA GLU A 86 13.61 -19.57 6.23
C GLU A 86 14.31 -20.86 6.70
N SER A 87 13.78 -22.03 6.31
CA SER A 87 14.40 -23.31 6.62
C SER A 87 15.72 -23.52 5.87
N ASP A 88 16.60 -24.38 6.41
CA ASP A 88 17.90 -24.67 5.77
C ASP A 88 17.74 -25.22 4.34
N THR A 89 16.70 -26.02 4.10
CA THR A 89 16.37 -26.52 2.76
C THR A 89 16.07 -25.38 1.77
N VAL A 90 15.35 -24.34 2.22
CA VAL A 90 15.06 -23.16 1.38
C VAL A 90 16.32 -22.34 1.15
N LYS A 91 17.12 -22.09 2.20
CA LYS A 91 18.39 -21.38 2.11
C LYS A 91 19.36 -22.01 1.13
N LEU A 92 19.46 -23.35 1.12
CA LEU A 92 20.34 -24.08 0.19
C LEU A 92 19.91 -23.95 -1.28
N ASN A 93 18.63 -23.64 -1.52
CA ASN A 93 18.03 -23.59 -2.85
C ASN A 93 17.89 -22.18 -3.42
N VAL A 94 18.19 -21.13 -2.64
CA VAL A 94 18.08 -19.73 -3.08
C VAL A 94 19.45 -19.06 -3.10
N LYS A 95 19.72 -18.28 -4.15
CA LYS A 95 20.85 -17.35 -4.21
C LYS A 95 20.41 -16.00 -4.75
N TYR A 96 20.89 -14.93 -4.14
CA TYR A 96 20.64 -13.57 -4.61
C TYR A 96 21.93 -12.86 -5.01
N HIS A 97 21.88 -12.09 -6.10
CA HIS A 97 23.00 -11.27 -6.56
C HIS A 97 22.56 -9.84 -6.86
N ALA A 98 23.29 -8.87 -6.31
CA ALA A 98 23.15 -7.46 -6.66
C ALA A 98 23.96 -7.17 -7.94
N CYS A 99 23.34 -7.34 -9.10
CA CYS A 99 23.99 -7.11 -10.38
C CYS A 99 23.00 -6.86 -11.52
N SER A 100 23.48 -6.20 -12.57
CA SER A 100 22.79 -6.13 -13.85
C SER A 100 22.80 -7.50 -14.53
N VAL A 101 21.71 -7.82 -15.24
CA VAL A 101 21.64 -9.04 -16.08
C VAL A 101 22.74 -9.08 -17.14
N PHE A 102 23.25 -7.93 -17.59
CA PHE A 102 24.31 -7.86 -18.58
C PHE A 102 25.67 -8.29 -18.00
N ASP A 103 25.89 -8.01 -16.71
CA ASP A 103 27.12 -8.34 -15.98
C ASP A 103 27.02 -9.72 -15.28
N PHE A 104 25.83 -10.32 -15.28
CA PHE A 104 25.62 -11.64 -14.71
C PHE A 104 26.26 -12.73 -15.59
N GLU A 105 27.16 -13.50 -14.97
CA GLU A 105 27.85 -14.63 -15.57
C GLU A 105 27.63 -15.90 -14.76
N CYS A 106 27.39 -17.01 -15.46
CA CYS A 106 27.23 -18.32 -14.84
C CYS A 106 27.72 -19.43 -15.77
N ASN A 107 28.28 -20.48 -15.19
CA ASN A 107 28.84 -21.62 -15.95
C ASN A 107 27.78 -22.67 -16.34
N HIS A 108 26.50 -22.36 -16.18
CA HIS A 108 25.40 -23.26 -16.50
C HIS A 108 24.21 -22.46 -17.03
N ASN A 109 23.32 -23.16 -17.72
CA ASN A 109 22.08 -22.61 -18.23
C ASN A 109 20.89 -22.98 -17.35
N PHE A 110 19.83 -22.18 -17.40
CA PHE A 110 18.62 -22.35 -16.61
C PHE A 110 17.53 -23.11 -17.37
N ASP A 111 16.74 -23.91 -16.65
CA ASP A 111 15.55 -24.54 -17.20
C ASP A 111 14.47 -23.48 -17.47
N THR A 112 14.30 -22.54 -16.53
CA THR A 112 13.36 -21.44 -16.65
C THR A 112 14.01 -20.09 -16.35
N LEU A 113 13.66 -19.07 -17.13
CA LEU A 113 14.00 -17.67 -16.90
C LEU A 113 12.74 -16.84 -16.68
N ILE A 114 12.74 -16.00 -15.65
CA ILE A 114 11.62 -15.14 -15.28
C ILE A 114 12.01 -13.68 -15.55
N LEU A 115 11.17 -12.97 -16.30
CA LEU A 115 11.20 -11.52 -16.53
C LEU A 115 9.88 -10.92 -16.06
N SER A 116 9.70 -10.86 -14.74
CA SER A 116 8.51 -10.25 -14.15
C SER A 116 8.75 -8.76 -13.94
N GLU A 117 7.95 -7.89 -14.55
CA GLU A 117 8.04 -6.43 -14.36
C GLU A 117 9.36 -5.79 -14.81
N ILE A 118 10.10 -6.40 -15.74
CA ILE A 118 11.40 -5.86 -16.16
C ILE A 118 11.34 -5.12 -17.50
N MET A 119 10.66 -5.68 -18.50
CA MET A 119 10.77 -5.21 -19.87
C MET A 119 10.37 -3.73 -20.05
N GLN A 120 9.42 -3.23 -19.26
CA GLN A 120 8.93 -1.86 -19.34
C GLN A 120 9.91 -0.78 -18.88
N HIS A 121 10.97 -1.17 -18.16
CA HIS A 121 12.05 -0.25 -17.73
C HIS A 121 13.14 -0.06 -18.79
N PHE A 122 13.06 -0.81 -19.89
CA PHE A 122 14.02 -0.77 -21.00
C PHE A 122 13.46 0.01 -22.19
N THR A 123 14.28 0.91 -22.75
CA THR A 123 13.94 1.61 -24.00
C THR A 123 13.94 0.66 -25.20
N THR A 124 14.85 -0.32 -25.20
CA THR A 124 14.91 -1.42 -26.18
C THR A 124 15.16 -2.73 -25.45
N THR A 125 14.49 -3.80 -25.87
CA THR A 125 14.53 -5.12 -25.21
C THR A 125 15.36 -6.15 -25.98
N ASP A 126 15.87 -5.82 -27.18
CA ASP A 126 16.67 -6.73 -28.01
C ASP A 126 17.89 -7.30 -27.25
N PHE A 127 18.71 -6.44 -26.63
CA PHE A 127 19.88 -6.88 -25.87
C PHE A 127 19.51 -7.72 -24.64
N LEU A 128 18.43 -7.34 -23.94
CA LEU A 128 17.91 -8.08 -22.80
C LEU A 128 17.47 -9.49 -23.23
N LEU A 129 16.63 -9.57 -24.27
CA LEU A 129 16.06 -10.83 -24.77
C LEU A 129 17.14 -11.75 -25.35
N LYS A 130 18.15 -11.20 -26.04
CA LYS A 130 19.34 -11.98 -26.48
C LYS A 130 20.12 -12.53 -25.29
N LYS A 131 20.41 -11.71 -24.28
CA LYS A 131 21.17 -12.14 -23.09
C LYS A 131 20.43 -13.25 -22.35
N VAL A 132 19.12 -13.12 -22.10
CA VAL A 132 18.35 -14.17 -21.42
C VAL A 132 18.18 -15.42 -22.30
N LYS A 133 18.04 -15.30 -23.62
CA LYS A 133 18.04 -16.46 -24.53
C LYS A 133 19.32 -17.29 -24.38
N ASN A 134 20.47 -16.62 -24.22
CA ASN A 134 21.77 -17.28 -24.05
C ASN A 134 21.95 -17.93 -22.67
N LEU A 135 21.26 -17.45 -21.65
CA LEU A 135 21.26 -18.02 -20.30
C LEU A 135 20.28 -19.20 -20.15
N LEU A 136 19.35 -19.39 -21.10
CA LEU A 136 18.43 -20.53 -21.13
C LEU A 136 19.07 -21.78 -21.75
N LYS A 137 18.72 -22.94 -21.19
CA LYS A 137 18.98 -24.23 -21.83
C LYS A 137 18.24 -24.31 -23.16
N ASP A 138 18.65 -25.25 -24.01
CA ASP A 138 17.90 -25.52 -25.24
C ASP A 138 16.50 -26.02 -24.90
N SER A 139 15.49 -25.49 -25.59
CA SER A 139 14.07 -25.67 -25.24
C SER A 139 13.69 -25.20 -23.82
N GLY A 140 14.52 -24.38 -23.16
CA GLY A 140 14.21 -23.76 -21.88
C GLY A 140 13.05 -22.77 -21.97
N THR A 141 12.41 -22.51 -20.84
CA THR A 141 11.17 -21.75 -20.74
C THR A 141 11.42 -20.33 -20.26
N ILE A 142 10.78 -19.34 -20.89
CA ILE A 142 10.76 -17.96 -20.41
C ILE A 142 9.35 -17.60 -19.93
N VAL A 143 9.27 -17.00 -18.75
CA VAL A 143 8.03 -16.49 -18.14
C VAL A 143 8.14 -14.98 -18.03
N ILE A 144 7.24 -14.27 -18.69
CA ILE A 144 7.25 -12.81 -18.78
C ILE A 144 5.94 -12.27 -18.20
N THR A 145 6.02 -11.21 -17.39
CA THR A 145 4.83 -10.41 -17.06
C THR A 145 5.12 -8.93 -17.26
N VAL A 146 4.23 -8.22 -17.94
CA VAL A 146 4.31 -6.76 -18.14
C VAL A 146 2.96 -6.11 -17.83
N PRO A 147 2.94 -4.82 -17.40
CA PRO A 147 1.69 -4.11 -17.24
C PRO A 147 0.94 -4.06 -18.57
N PHE A 148 -0.36 -4.31 -18.55
CA PHE A 148 -1.20 -4.32 -19.73
C PHE A 148 -1.98 -3.00 -19.84
N GLY A 149 -1.71 -2.24 -20.91
CA GLY A 149 -2.28 -0.91 -21.09
C GLY A 149 -1.50 0.18 -20.37
N ILE A 150 -2.10 1.38 -20.29
CA ILE A 150 -1.46 2.58 -19.76
C ILE A 150 -1.26 2.43 -18.24
N SER A 151 0.00 2.40 -17.80
CA SER A 151 0.39 2.45 -16.39
C SER A 151 0.95 3.83 -16.06
N SER A 152 0.49 4.42 -14.95
CA SER A 152 0.92 5.72 -14.44
C SER A 152 2.19 5.70 -13.58
N SER A 153 2.90 4.56 -13.51
CA SER A 153 4.15 4.48 -12.77
C SER A 153 5.27 5.24 -13.50
N ASP A 154 5.83 6.25 -12.83
CA ASP A 154 6.84 7.18 -13.37
C ASP A 154 8.10 6.50 -13.96
N ASP A 155 8.37 5.25 -13.55
CA ASP A 155 9.53 4.47 -13.97
C ASP A 155 9.33 3.68 -15.28
N ASN A 156 8.11 3.64 -15.82
CA ASN A 156 7.81 2.89 -17.04
C ASN A 156 8.20 3.70 -18.28
N LYS A 157 9.18 3.21 -19.03
CA LYS A 157 9.58 3.79 -20.32
C LYS A 157 8.71 3.32 -21.48
N LYS A 158 7.91 2.27 -21.26
CA LYS A 158 7.05 1.64 -22.28
C LYS A 158 5.69 1.24 -21.72
N THR A 159 4.67 1.49 -22.53
CA THR A 159 3.36 0.83 -22.45
C THR A 159 3.39 -0.45 -23.28
N TYR A 160 2.85 -1.55 -22.73
CA TYR A 160 2.66 -2.79 -23.45
C TYR A 160 1.18 -3.05 -23.73
N TYR A 161 0.90 -3.31 -25.00
CA TYR A 161 -0.28 -4.02 -25.48
C TYR A 161 0.18 -5.34 -26.10
N LEU A 162 -0.75 -6.27 -26.31
CA LEU A 162 -0.43 -7.63 -26.74
C LEU A 162 0.50 -7.66 -27.97
N MET A 163 0.15 -6.90 -29.01
CA MET A 163 0.96 -6.95 -30.24
C MET A 163 2.37 -6.39 -30.10
N LYS A 164 2.57 -5.41 -29.21
CA LYS A 164 3.90 -4.88 -28.95
C LYS A 164 4.74 -5.88 -28.18
N LEU A 165 4.14 -6.58 -27.22
CA LEU A 165 4.82 -7.64 -26.48
C LEU A 165 5.24 -8.77 -27.43
N LEU A 166 4.31 -9.28 -28.25
CA LEU A 166 4.59 -10.35 -29.21
C LEU A 166 5.70 -9.96 -30.19
N ARG A 167 5.65 -8.75 -30.76
CA ARG A 167 6.68 -8.26 -31.68
C ARG A 167 8.09 -8.26 -31.07
N GLU A 168 8.19 -7.95 -29.78
CA GLU A 168 9.49 -7.95 -29.09
C GLU A 168 9.95 -9.38 -28.72
N VAL A 169 9.04 -10.29 -28.38
CA VAL A 169 9.35 -11.63 -27.85
C VAL A 169 9.52 -12.70 -28.93
N GLU A 170 8.64 -12.73 -29.95
CA GLU A 170 8.61 -13.74 -31.01
C GLU A 170 9.94 -13.92 -31.79
N PRO A 171 10.79 -12.89 -31.98
CA PRO A 171 12.10 -13.08 -32.63
C PRO A 171 13.06 -14.01 -31.86
N TYR A 172 12.83 -14.25 -30.57
CA TYR A 172 13.73 -15.04 -29.72
C TYR A 172 13.07 -16.29 -29.12
N PHE A 173 11.75 -16.28 -28.97
CA PHE A 173 10.99 -17.30 -28.25
C PHE A 173 9.72 -17.72 -29.00
N GLU A 174 9.44 -19.03 -29.06
CA GLU A 174 8.15 -19.57 -29.48
C GLU A 174 7.17 -19.36 -28.33
N VAL A 175 6.20 -18.48 -28.51
CA VAL A 175 5.20 -18.20 -27.48
C VAL A 175 4.21 -19.37 -27.41
N GLN A 176 4.05 -19.94 -26.22
CA GLN A 176 3.22 -21.12 -25.97
C GLN A 176 1.90 -20.78 -25.28
N GLN A 177 1.92 -19.80 -24.37
CA GLN A 177 0.74 -19.39 -23.61
C GLN A 177 0.76 -17.88 -23.37
N ILE A 178 -0.42 -17.26 -23.44
CA ILE A 178 -0.67 -15.87 -23.04
C ILE A 178 -1.83 -15.92 -22.04
N GLU A 179 -1.76 -15.14 -20.97
CA GLU A 179 -2.81 -15.06 -19.96
C GLU A 179 -2.93 -13.63 -19.42
N PHE A 180 -4.15 -13.15 -19.22
CA PHE A 180 -4.41 -11.81 -18.69
C PHE A 180 -4.71 -11.87 -17.20
N LEU A 181 -3.90 -11.18 -16.41
CA LEU A 181 -3.95 -11.18 -14.94
C LEU A 181 -4.35 -9.79 -14.44
N SER A 182 -5.64 -9.47 -14.50
CA SER A 182 -6.20 -8.17 -14.12
C SER A 182 -5.60 -6.98 -14.89
N ASP A 183 -4.44 -6.47 -14.45
CA ASP A 183 -3.71 -5.31 -15.01
C ASP A 183 -2.43 -5.72 -15.73
N TRP A 184 -2.22 -7.01 -15.90
CA TRP A 184 -0.98 -7.57 -16.41
C TRP A 184 -1.28 -8.52 -17.56
N VAL A 185 -0.31 -8.65 -18.46
CA VAL A 185 -0.27 -9.76 -19.41
C VAL A 185 0.92 -10.64 -19.05
N GLY A 186 0.62 -11.91 -18.83
CA GLY A 186 1.57 -13.00 -18.68
C GLY A 186 1.80 -13.69 -20.01
N LEU A 187 3.05 -14.03 -20.30
CA LEU A 187 3.45 -14.76 -21.48
C LEU A 187 4.44 -15.86 -21.09
N VAL A 188 4.22 -17.07 -21.58
CA VAL A 188 5.15 -18.19 -21.49
C VAL A 188 5.67 -18.50 -22.89
N GLY A 189 6.98 -18.55 -23.06
CA GLY A 189 7.63 -18.88 -24.31
C GLY A 189 8.72 -19.94 -24.14
N ARG A 190 9.09 -20.58 -25.24
CA ARG A 190 10.18 -21.55 -25.31
C ARG A 190 11.31 -21.00 -26.16
N LYS A 191 12.56 -21.21 -25.74
CA LYS A 191 13.74 -20.80 -26.50
C LYS A 191 13.68 -21.38 -27.92
N LEU A 192 13.75 -20.49 -28.92
CA LEU A 192 13.81 -20.91 -30.33
C LEU A 192 15.18 -21.53 -30.64
N SER A 193 15.16 -22.78 -31.10
CA SER A 193 16.25 -23.39 -31.85
C SER A 193 16.42 -22.63 -33.18
N ASP A 194 17.65 -22.43 -33.63
CA ASP A 194 17.92 -21.70 -34.87
C ASP A 194 17.17 -22.33 -36.06
N GLY A 195 16.30 -21.55 -36.71
CA GLY A 195 15.60 -21.95 -37.95
C GLY A 195 14.09 -22.19 -37.85
N HIS A 196 13.45 -22.02 -36.69
CA HIS A 196 11.99 -22.14 -36.55
C HIS A 196 11.32 -20.78 -36.31
N GLU A 197 10.65 -20.22 -37.32
CA GLU A 197 9.69 -19.13 -37.14
C GLU A 197 8.30 -19.74 -36.93
N ARG A 198 7.88 -19.91 -35.67
CA ARG A 198 6.47 -20.16 -35.36
C ARG A 198 5.91 -18.94 -34.64
N ARG A 199 5.02 -18.24 -35.33
CA ARG A 199 4.27 -17.10 -34.77
C ARG A 199 3.02 -17.60 -34.07
N VAL A 200 2.57 -16.86 -33.07
CA VAL A 200 1.30 -17.14 -32.41
C VAL A 200 0.17 -16.97 -33.42
N ASP A 201 -0.73 -17.94 -33.50
CA ASP A 201 -1.99 -17.74 -34.20
C ASP A 201 -2.92 -16.89 -33.33
N LEU A 202 -3.29 -15.72 -33.80
CA LEU A 202 -4.18 -14.80 -33.11
C LEU A 202 -5.62 -15.31 -33.25
N SER A 203 -5.96 -16.32 -32.44
CA SER A 203 -7.29 -16.92 -32.45
C SER A 203 -8.37 -15.90 -32.06
N ARG A 204 -9.61 -16.16 -32.50
CA ARG A 204 -10.75 -15.31 -32.13
C ARG A 204 -10.97 -15.32 -30.62
N GLU A 205 -10.65 -16.42 -29.96
CA GLU A 205 -10.70 -16.57 -28.51
C GLU A 205 -9.72 -15.62 -27.81
N LEU A 206 -8.47 -15.56 -28.28
CA LEU A 206 -7.45 -14.65 -27.72
C LEU A 206 -7.83 -13.19 -27.93
N ILE A 207 -8.38 -12.84 -29.11
CA ILE A 207 -8.88 -11.48 -29.38
C ILE A 207 -10.02 -11.13 -28.42
N ARG A 208 -10.97 -12.05 -28.21
CA ARG A 208 -12.06 -11.85 -27.24
C ARG A 208 -11.53 -11.64 -25.83
N GLU A 209 -10.52 -12.40 -25.39
CA GLU A 209 -9.89 -12.22 -24.08
C GLU A 209 -9.20 -10.85 -23.95
N VAL A 210 -8.54 -10.37 -25.00
CA VAL A 210 -7.96 -9.02 -25.06
C VAL A 210 -9.05 -7.96 -24.89
N GLU A 211 -10.16 -8.08 -25.64
CA GLU A 211 -11.27 -7.13 -25.60
C GLU A 211 -11.96 -7.13 -24.23
N GLU A 212 -12.21 -8.30 -23.64
CA GLU A 212 -12.80 -8.43 -22.30
C GLU A 212 -11.89 -7.82 -21.22
N THR A 213 -10.58 -8.06 -21.31
CA THR A 213 -9.60 -7.47 -20.40
C THR A 213 -9.58 -5.95 -20.53
N PHE A 214 -9.57 -5.44 -21.76
CA PHE A 214 -9.57 -4.00 -22.02
C PHE A 214 -10.85 -3.34 -21.50
N SER A 215 -12.01 -3.92 -21.78
CA SER A 215 -13.30 -3.45 -21.26
C SER A 215 -13.32 -3.41 -19.71
N GLY A 216 -12.75 -4.43 -19.06
CA GLY A 216 -12.61 -4.47 -17.61
C GLY A 216 -11.70 -3.37 -17.03
N ILE A 217 -10.61 -3.04 -17.73
CA ILE A 217 -9.74 -1.91 -17.39
C ILE A 217 -10.49 -0.58 -17.56
N GLU A 218 -11.15 -0.37 -18.70
CA GLU A 218 -11.91 0.85 -18.98
C GLU A 218 -13.03 1.08 -17.96
N GLN A 219 -13.84 0.07 -17.67
CA GLN A 219 -14.94 0.18 -16.72
C GLN A 219 -14.43 0.59 -15.32
N ARG A 220 -13.30 0.04 -14.90
CA ARG A 220 -12.66 0.40 -13.63
C ARG A 220 -12.18 1.83 -13.63
N LEU A 221 -11.48 2.28 -14.68
CA LEU A 221 -11.03 3.66 -14.80
C LEU A 221 -12.21 4.65 -14.77
N VAL A 222 -13.30 4.33 -15.47
CA VAL A 222 -14.54 5.13 -15.44
C VAL A 222 -15.14 5.19 -14.04
N ASN A 223 -15.18 4.06 -13.33
CA ASN A 223 -15.68 4.00 -11.95
C ASN A 223 -14.80 4.79 -10.98
N ASP A 224 -13.47 4.70 -11.13
CA ASP A 224 -12.51 5.44 -10.32
C ASP A 224 -12.63 6.95 -10.58
N ILE A 225 -12.73 7.38 -11.84
CA ILE A 225 -12.98 8.78 -12.21
C ILE A 225 -14.29 9.28 -11.60
N THR A 226 -15.35 8.48 -11.67
CA THR A 226 -16.65 8.84 -11.11
C THR A 226 -16.58 9.00 -9.59
N SER A 227 -15.89 8.07 -8.91
CA SER A 227 -15.70 8.11 -7.47
C SER A 227 -14.85 9.32 -7.05
N MET A 228 -13.77 9.61 -7.78
CA MET A 228 -12.93 10.79 -7.54
C MET A 228 -13.72 12.10 -7.73
N LYS A 229 -14.58 12.18 -8.75
CA LYS A 229 -15.47 13.35 -8.94
C LYS A 229 -16.40 13.57 -7.76
N LEU A 230 -17.00 12.49 -7.22
CA LEU A 230 -17.85 12.60 -6.04
C LEU A 230 -17.07 13.07 -4.81
N MET A 231 -15.84 12.58 -4.61
CA MET A 231 -14.96 13.04 -3.53
C MET A 231 -14.58 14.52 -3.70
N ILE A 232 -14.27 14.96 -4.92
CA ILE A 232 -13.96 16.36 -5.20
C ILE A 232 -15.15 17.25 -4.83
N ASN A 233 -16.36 16.89 -5.25
CA ASN A 233 -17.56 17.66 -4.93
C ASN A 233 -17.80 17.74 -3.40
N ASP A 234 -17.60 16.64 -2.66
CA ASP A 234 -17.70 16.63 -1.19
C ASP A 234 -16.64 17.53 -0.54
N MET A 235 -15.41 17.51 -1.05
CA MET A 235 -14.33 18.38 -0.58
C MET A 235 -14.60 19.86 -0.88
N GLU A 236 -15.15 20.19 -2.05
CA GLU A 236 -15.56 21.55 -2.42
C GLU A 236 -16.65 22.09 -1.49
N LEU A 237 -17.64 21.26 -1.14
CA LEU A 237 -18.68 21.63 -0.18
C LEU A 237 -18.10 21.90 1.21
N LYS A 238 -17.21 21.01 1.69
CA LYS A 238 -16.51 21.20 2.97
C LYS A 238 -15.66 22.46 2.98
N LEU A 239 -14.94 22.73 1.89
CA LEU A 239 -14.12 23.93 1.74
C LEU A 239 -14.98 25.20 1.81
N THR A 240 -16.13 25.21 1.14
CA THR A 240 -17.08 26.33 1.15
C THR A 240 -17.60 26.59 2.57
N ASN A 241 -18.02 25.55 3.29
CA ASN A 241 -18.46 25.68 4.68
C ASN A 241 -17.36 26.21 5.60
N GLN A 242 -16.12 25.72 5.44
CA GLN A 242 -14.99 26.22 6.22
C GLN A 242 -14.65 27.68 5.92
N GLN A 243 -14.76 28.11 4.66
CA GLN A 243 -14.57 29.51 4.29
C GLN A 243 -15.62 30.42 4.94
N GLU A 244 -16.88 29.98 5.00
CA GLU A 244 -17.95 30.73 5.66
C GLU A 244 -17.72 30.83 7.18
N MET A 245 -17.35 29.72 7.83
CA MET A 245 -16.98 29.72 9.24
C MET A 245 -15.78 30.63 9.52
N PHE A 246 -14.75 30.60 8.68
CA PHE A 246 -13.57 31.46 8.82
C PHE A 246 -13.93 32.94 8.70
N LYS A 247 -14.83 33.30 7.77
CA LYS A 247 -15.35 34.67 7.62
C LYS A 247 -16.10 35.14 8.87
N ASN A 248 -16.93 34.28 9.46
CA ASN A 248 -17.62 34.59 10.71
C ASN A 248 -16.63 34.79 11.86
N LEU A 249 -15.65 33.89 11.99
CA LEU A 249 -14.62 33.99 13.02
C LEU A 249 -13.77 35.26 12.87
N GLN A 250 -13.44 35.67 11.64
CA GLN A 250 -12.77 36.95 11.39
C GLN A 250 -13.61 38.15 11.86
N LYS A 251 -14.93 38.11 11.64
CA LYS A 251 -15.84 39.16 12.11
C LYS A 251 -15.87 39.22 13.64
N ASP A 252 -15.97 38.06 14.29
CA ASP A 252 -15.97 37.96 15.76
C ASP A 252 -14.64 38.45 16.34
N TYR A 253 -13.52 38.11 15.72
CA TYR A 253 -12.20 38.59 16.11
C TYR A 253 -12.10 40.13 16.05
N GLU A 254 -12.55 40.77 14.97
CA GLU A 254 -12.54 42.24 14.86
C GLU A 254 -13.48 42.90 15.88
N ASN A 255 -14.64 42.30 16.16
CA ASN A 255 -15.55 42.78 17.21
C ASN A 255 -14.87 42.72 18.60
N LEU A 256 -14.29 41.58 18.95
CA LEU A 256 -13.64 41.36 20.24
C LEU A 256 -12.40 42.25 20.42
N LYS A 257 -11.68 42.53 19.33
CA LYS A 257 -10.57 43.48 19.29
C LYS A 257 -11.03 44.92 19.54
N SER A 258 -12.13 45.34 18.94
CA SER A 258 -12.74 46.66 19.18
C SER A 258 -13.22 46.81 20.63
N GLU A 259 -13.85 45.78 21.19
CA GLU A 259 -14.29 45.74 22.58
C GLU A 259 -13.11 45.81 23.56
N ASN A 260 -12.05 45.02 23.33
CA ASN A 260 -10.82 45.11 24.10
C ASN A 260 -10.19 46.51 24.08
N GLN A 261 -10.21 47.20 22.93
CA GLN A 261 -9.73 48.57 22.84
C GLN A 261 -10.58 49.56 23.67
N LYS A 262 -11.90 49.37 23.72
CA LYS A 262 -12.79 50.18 24.56
C LYS A 262 -12.52 49.94 26.04
N LEU A 263 -12.48 48.68 26.46
CA LEU A 263 -12.19 48.30 27.84
C LEU A 263 -10.81 48.80 28.29
N LYS A 264 -9.81 48.77 27.40
CA LYS A 264 -8.49 49.32 27.69
C LYS A 264 -8.54 50.83 27.93
N LYS A 265 -9.28 51.58 27.10
CA LYS A 265 -9.47 53.03 27.31
C LYS A 265 -10.24 53.34 28.60
N GLU A 266 -11.28 52.57 28.91
CA GLU A 266 -12.01 52.71 30.19
C GLU A 266 -11.12 52.40 31.38
N ASN A 267 -10.29 51.37 31.29
CA ASN A 267 -9.33 51.02 32.34
C ASN A 267 -8.28 52.12 32.52
N ASP A 268 -7.71 52.65 31.43
CA ASP A 268 -6.78 53.78 31.46
C ASP A 268 -7.45 55.03 32.07
N PHE A 269 -8.72 55.28 31.77
CA PHE A 269 -9.51 56.38 32.35
C PHE A 269 -9.74 56.18 33.86
N ILE A 270 -10.16 54.98 34.28
CA ILE A 270 -10.33 54.63 35.70
C ILE A 270 -9.01 54.79 36.44
N GLN A 271 -7.89 54.30 35.90
CA GLN A 271 -6.55 54.47 36.47
C GLN A 271 -6.17 55.95 36.62
N SER A 272 -6.47 56.80 35.63
CA SER A 272 -6.25 58.26 35.69
C SER A 272 -7.14 58.96 36.73
N LYS A 273 -8.34 58.43 36.95
CA LYS A 273 -9.29 58.92 37.96
C LYS A 273 -8.90 58.46 39.36
N LEU A 274 -8.37 57.25 39.48
CA LEU A 274 -7.80 56.70 40.71
C LEU A 274 -6.55 57.48 41.15
N THR A 275 -5.73 57.96 40.20
CA THR A 275 -4.56 58.81 40.47
C THR A 275 -4.91 60.28 40.76
N SER A 276 -6.10 60.75 40.37
CA SER A 276 -6.57 62.12 40.66
C SER A 276 -7.56 62.20 41.83
N SER A 277 -8.12 61.07 42.27
CA SER A 277 -9.03 60.98 43.40
C SER A 277 -8.45 60.03 44.45
N ASN A 278 -7.41 60.49 45.15
CA ASN A 278 -7.32 60.32 46.61
C ASN A 278 -6.15 61.12 47.22
N GLU A 279 -6.50 62.19 47.95
CA GLU A 279 -5.78 62.57 49.17
C GLU A 279 -6.45 62.07 50.47
N GLU A 280 -7.63 61.41 50.49
CA GLU A 280 -8.22 61.00 51.79
C GLU A 280 -8.93 59.62 51.91
N GLU A 281 -9.16 58.81 50.86
CA GLU A 281 -9.92 57.54 50.98
C GLU A 281 -9.09 56.24 50.76
N LEU A 282 -7.77 56.29 50.93
CA LEU A 282 -6.83 55.24 50.50
C LEU A 282 -6.87 53.91 51.30
N ALA A 283 -7.52 53.86 52.47
CA ALA A 283 -7.40 52.72 53.39
C ALA A 283 -8.48 51.62 53.21
N MET A 284 -9.65 51.96 52.67
CA MET A 284 -10.77 51.01 52.55
C MET A 284 -10.78 50.25 51.21
N ASP A 285 -10.32 50.91 50.15
CA ASP A 285 -10.25 50.33 48.80
C ASP A 285 -9.08 49.37 48.61
N GLN A 286 -7.93 49.62 49.28
CA GLN A 286 -6.79 48.70 49.27
C GLN A 286 -7.18 47.31 49.79
N LYS A 287 -8.02 47.25 50.84
CA LYS A 287 -8.48 45.99 51.42
C LYS A 287 -9.42 45.22 50.48
N LYS A 288 -10.23 45.94 49.70
CA LYS A 288 -11.18 45.32 48.76
C LYS A 288 -10.50 44.84 47.48
N ILE A 289 -9.45 45.53 47.05
CA ILE A 289 -8.56 45.08 45.97
C ILE A 289 -7.84 43.81 46.40
N GLU A 290 -7.30 43.76 47.61
CA GLU A 290 -6.61 42.57 48.15
C GLU A 290 -7.55 41.34 48.27
N GLU A 291 -8.82 41.57 48.63
CA GLU A 291 -9.85 40.52 48.65
C GLU A 291 -10.21 40.01 47.25
N LEU A 292 -10.31 40.90 46.26
CA LEU A 292 -10.59 40.54 44.87
C LEU A 292 -9.42 39.80 44.22
N GLU A 293 -8.18 40.22 44.50
CA GLU A 293 -6.97 39.53 44.03
C GLU A 293 -6.88 38.12 44.60
N LYS A 294 -7.20 37.93 45.89
CA LYS A 294 -7.31 36.59 46.49
C LYS A 294 -8.42 35.75 45.86
N ALA A 295 -9.57 36.35 45.54
CA ALA A 295 -10.67 35.64 44.89
C ALA A 295 -10.31 35.19 43.46
N VAL A 296 -9.62 36.04 42.69
CA VAL A 296 -9.13 35.72 41.35
C VAL A 296 -8.06 34.63 41.41
N GLN A 297 -7.12 34.72 42.36
CA GLN A 297 -6.09 33.71 42.57
C GLN A 297 -6.71 32.33 42.90
N SER A 298 -7.66 32.29 43.83
CA SER A 298 -8.37 31.06 44.20
C SER A 298 -9.17 30.46 43.03
N LYS A 299 -9.80 31.31 42.21
CA LYS A 299 -10.53 30.84 41.02
C LYS A 299 -9.60 30.30 39.93
N ASN A 300 -8.43 30.90 39.76
CA ASN A 300 -7.42 30.40 38.81
C ASN A 300 -6.88 29.04 39.25
N GLU A 301 -6.61 28.85 40.53
CA GLU A 301 -6.20 27.55 41.09
C GLU A 301 -7.29 26.48 40.89
N GLU A 302 -8.56 26.80 41.13
CA GLU A 302 -9.70 25.90 40.87
C GLU A 302 -9.82 25.51 39.39
N ILE A 303 -9.57 26.46 38.47
CA ILE A 303 -9.61 26.20 37.02
C ILE A 303 -8.46 25.28 36.60
N ILE A 304 -7.25 25.49 37.13
CA ILE A 304 -6.08 24.66 36.84
C ILE A 304 -6.33 23.23 37.34
N GLU A 305 -6.82 23.04 38.56
CA GLU A 305 -7.14 21.70 39.07
C GLU A 305 -8.22 21.00 38.23
N ARG A 306 -9.22 21.75 37.75
CA ARG A 306 -10.24 21.20 36.84
C ARG A 306 -9.65 20.74 35.51
N LEU A 307 -8.79 21.56 34.90
CA LEU A 307 -8.12 21.24 33.64
C LEU A 307 -7.26 19.99 33.77
N ASP A 308 -6.49 19.87 34.86
CA ASP A 308 -5.68 18.68 35.13
C ASP A 308 -6.56 17.41 35.26
N SER A 309 -7.72 17.52 35.93
CA SER A 309 -8.65 16.38 36.05
C SER A 309 -9.31 15.99 34.72
N GLU A 310 -9.61 16.96 33.86
CA GLU A 310 -10.16 16.72 32.53
C GLU A 310 -9.12 16.08 31.60
N GLU A 311 -7.86 16.50 31.69
CA GLU A 311 -6.75 15.91 30.93
C GLU A 311 -6.52 14.45 31.36
N GLU A 312 -6.56 14.16 32.66
CA GLU A 312 -6.47 12.79 33.18
C GLU A 312 -7.65 11.92 32.71
N THR A 313 -8.85 12.51 32.64
CA THR A 313 -10.05 11.84 32.15
C THR A 313 -9.95 11.55 30.64
N LEU A 314 -9.46 12.50 29.85
CA LEU A 314 -9.21 12.32 28.42
C LEU A 314 -8.17 11.22 28.16
N LYS A 315 -7.13 11.14 29.00
CA LYS A 315 -6.14 10.06 28.95
C LYS A 315 -6.78 8.69 29.20
N LYS A 316 -7.65 8.57 30.21
CA LYS A 316 -8.42 7.34 30.49
C LYS A 316 -9.36 6.96 29.33
N PHE A 317 -9.99 7.93 28.68
CA PHE A 317 -10.81 7.68 27.48
C PHE A 317 -9.96 7.19 26.30
N ARG A 318 -8.79 7.80 26.06
CA ARG A 318 -7.86 7.35 25.02
C ARG A 318 -7.41 5.90 25.23
N ASP A 319 -7.07 5.54 26.46
CA ASP A 319 -6.69 4.17 26.82
C ASP A 319 -7.86 3.19 26.65
N SER A 320 -9.08 3.62 26.98
CA SER A 320 -10.30 2.83 26.79
C SER A 320 -10.60 2.59 25.30
N ILE A 321 -10.42 3.60 24.45
CA ILE A 321 -10.55 3.47 22.98
C ILE A 321 -9.51 2.47 22.45
N PHE A 322 -8.27 2.54 22.93
CA PHE A 322 -7.23 1.59 22.54
C PHE A 322 -7.57 0.15 22.94
N GLN A 323 -8.09 -0.05 24.15
CA GLN A 323 -8.56 -1.37 24.61
C GLN A 323 -9.76 -1.87 23.79
N TYR A 324 -10.72 -0.99 23.48
CA TYR A 324 -11.87 -1.30 22.62
C TYR A 324 -11.43 -1.81 21.25
N ASN A 325 -10.50 -1.11 20.60
CA ASN A 325 -9.96 -1.50 19.29
C ASN A 325 -9.27 -2.87 19.33
N GLN A 326 -8.54 -3.19 20.42
CA GLN A 326 -7.97 -4.53 20.59
C GLN A 326 -9.04 -5.62 20.77
N LEU A 327 -10.10 -5.31 21.51
CA LEU A 327 -11.23 -6.22 21.73
C LEU A 327 -12.00 -6.45 20.44
N GLU A 328 -12.22 -5.42 19.63
CA GLU A 328 -12.85 -5.49 18.32
C GLU A 328 -12.04 -6.39 17.36
N ALA A 329 -10.72 -6.23 17.32
CA ALA A 329 -9.83 -7.09 16.54
C ALA A 329 -9.89 -8.56 17.01
N LYS A 330 -9.93 -8.81 18.32
CA LYS A 330 -10.12 -10.15 18.89
C LYS A 330 -11.49 -10.74 18.52
N TYR A 331 -12.54 -9.94 18.62
CA TYR A 331 -13.90 -10.33 18.27
C TYR A 331 -14.02 -10.68 16.77
N ALA A 332 -13.45 -9.86 15.89
CA ALA A 332 -13.39 -10.14 14.45
C ALA A 332 -12.71 -11.48 14.15
N ASN A 333 -11.62 -11.79 14.87
CA ASN A 333 -10.88 -13.05 14.70
C ASN A 333 -11.68 -14.26 15.23
N ILE A 334 -12.34 -14.13 16.39
CA ILE A 334 -13.21 -15.17 16.96
C ILE A 334 -14.45 -15.39 16.09
N SER A 335 -15.07 -14.32 15.59
CA SER A 335 -16.22 -14.38 14.67
C SER A 335 -15.84 -15.09 13.36
N LYS A 336 -14.66 -14.81 12.81
CA LYS A 336 -14.14 -15.50 11.62
C LYS A 336 -13.92 -17.00 11.90
N LYS A 337 -13.31 -17.36 13.04
CA LYS A 337 -13.15 -18.76 13.48
C LYS A 337 -14.50 -19.45 13.68
N TYR A 338 -15.46 -18.77 14.32
CA TYR A 338 -16.81 -19.28 14.53
C TYR A 338 -17.55 -19.52 13.22
N ASN A 339 -17.51 -18.57 12.27
CA ASN A 339 -18.11 -18.74 10.95
C ASN A 339 -17.51 -19.89 10.14
N LEU A 340 -16.20 -20.14 10.30
CA LEU A 340 -15.54 -21.30 9.68
C LEU A 340 -15.99 -22.63 10.35
N LEU A 341 -16.12 -22.65 11.67
CA LEU A 341 -16.55 -23.83 12.43
C LEU A 341 -18.05 -24.13 12.25
N SER A 342 -18.92 -23.13 12.28
CA SER A 342 -20.37 -23.27 12.12
C SER A 342 -20.77 -23.75 10.72
N ASN A 343 -19.95 -23.41 9.70
CA ASN A 343 -20.16 -23.85 8.33
C ASN A 343 -19.49 -25.19 7.98
N ALA A 344 -18.61 -25.71 8.83
CA ALA A 344 -18.04 -27.04 8.66
C ALA A 344 -19.11 -28.14 8.89
N LYS A 345 -19.00 -29.27 8.18
CA LYS A 345 -19.98 -30.38 8.22
C LYS A 345 -20.26 -30.87 9.66
N LEU A 346 -19.22 -31.02 10.48
CA LEU A 346 -19.32 -31.39 11.90
C LEU A 346 -19.94 -30.30 12.78
N GLY A 347 -19.68 -29.01 12.49
CA GLY A 347 -20.26 -27.89 13.24
C GLY A 347 -21.76 -27.75 13.01
N ARG A 348 -22.24 -27.93 11.78
CA ARG A 348 -23.68 -27.93 11.45
C ARG A 348 -24.45 -29.06 12.13
N LEU A 349 -23.86 -30.25 12.20
CA LEU A 349 -24.41 -31.41 12.92
C LEU A 349 -24.50 -31.16 14.43
N THR A 350 -23.43 -30.60 15.00
CA THR A 350 -23.36 -30.24 16.42
C THR A 350 -24.41 -29.17 16.77
N LEU A 351 -24.53 -28.09 15.99
CA LEU A 351 -25.56 -27.05 16.20
C LEU A 351 -26.99 -27.60 16.13
N LYS A 352 -27.29 -28.50 15.18
CA LYS A 352 -28.59 -29.19 15.10
C LYS A 352 -28.88 -30.04 16.35
N TYR A 353 -27.88 -30.77 16.84
CA TYR A 353 -27.99 -31.58 18.07
C TYR A 353 -28.31 -30.73 19.31
N TRP A 354 -27.64 -29.58 19.48
CA TRP A 354 -27.86 -28.71 20.64
C TRP A 354 -29.15 -27.90 20.56
N LYS A 355 -29.60 -27.49 19.36
CA LYS A 355 -30.95 -26.90 19.14
C LYS A 355 -32.05 -27.91 19.47
N TYR A 356 -31.88 -29.19 19.10
CA TYR A 356 -32.80 -30.27 19.48
C TYR A 356 -32.88 -30.49 21.01
N LYS A 357 -31.75 -30.38 21.72
CA LYS A 357 -31.68 -30.46 23.19
C LYS A 357 -32.21 -29.22 23.94
N LYS A 358 -32.69 -28.17 23.23
CA LYS A 358 -33.14 -26.87 23.80
C LYS A 358 -32.11 -26.20 24.71
N ARG A 359 -30.81 -26.41 24.46
CA ARG A 359 -29.71 -25.84 25.26
C ARG A 359 -29.11 -24.57 24.65
N ILE A 360 -29.75 -24.03 23.62
CA ILE A 360 -29.36 -22.80 22.94
C ILE A 360 -30.58 -21.86 22.92
N PRO A 361 -30.42 -20.55 23.23
CA PRO A 361 -31.49 -19.55 23.16
C PRO A 361 -32.18 -19.51 21.78
N LYS A 362 -33.44 -19.08 21.74
CA LYS A 362 -34.23 -19.02 20.49
C LYS A 362 -33.66 -18.01 19.47
N ASP A 363 -32.89 -17.04 19.94
CA ASP A 363 -32.35 -15.93 19.14
C ASP A 363 -30.86 -16.14 18.76
N PHE A 364 -30.41 -17.41 18.74
CA PHE A 364 -29.03 -17.82 18.49
C PHE A 364 -28.79 -18.47 17.11
#